data_AF-A0A6J7QIQ6-F1
#
_entry.id   AF-A0A6J7QIQ6-F1
#
_cell.length_a   1.000
_cell.length_b   1.000
_cell.length_c   1.000
_cell.angle_alpha   90.00
_cell.angle_beta   90.00
_cell.angle_gamma   90.00
#
_symmetry.space_group_name_H-M   'P 1'
#
loop_
_entity.id
_entity.type
_entity.pdbx_description
1 polymer ?
#
loop_
_entity_poly.entity_id
_entity_poly.type
_entity_poly.pdbx_seq_one_letter_code
_entity_poly.pdbx_strand_id
1 'polypeptide(L)'
;MISPTLDSLRIFLHLLAAAVWVGGQIVLGGLVPQLRKSHPEALTTTAQGFARVAWPAFALLVVTGFWNIFDTDITALDTSYQVTLGIKIVLVAIGAIATLAHSASPSKRVKAIGGAIGLLSSLVIFYFGILLSSAV
;
A
#
# COMPACT_ATOMS: atom_id res chain seq x y z
N MET A 1 24.67 -21.40 9.43
CA MET A 1 23.61 -20.72 8.66
C MET A 1 22.92 -19.73 9.58
N ILE A 2 22.48 -18.57 9.07
CA ILE A 2 21.65 -17.65 9.84
C ILE A 2 20.25 -18.29 9.98
N SER A 3 19.70 -18.31 11.18
CA SER A 3 18.40 -18.94 11.46
C SER A 3 17.26 -17.94 11.23
N PRO A 4 16.15 -18.35 10.60
CA PRO A 4 14.98 -17.48 10.44
C PRO A 4 14.35 -17.16 11.80
N THR A 5 13.87 -15.93 11.96
CA THR A 5 13.10 -15.46 13.12
C THR A 5 11.70 -15.01 12.70
N LEU A 6 10.77 -14.93 13.65
CA LEU A 6 9.43 -14.38 13.39
C LEU A 6 9.48 -12.93 12.88
N ASP A 7 10.42 -12.13 13.38
CA ASP A 7 10.61 -10.75 12.93
C ASP A 7 11.07 -10.71 11.48
N SER A 8 12.04 -11.56 11.10
CA SER A 8 12.50 -11.64 9.72
C SER A 8 11.39 -12.04 8.76
N LEU A 9 10.51 -12.97 9.17
CA LEU A 9 9.35 -13.39 8.39
C LEU A 9 8.30 -12.27 8.29
N ARG A 10 7.98 -11.60 9.39
CA ARG A 10 7.03 -10.47 9.42
C ARG A 10 7.48 -9.36 8.48
N ILE A 11 8.73 -8.94 8.59
CA ILE A 11 9.29 -7.85 7.78
C ILE A 11 9.32 -8.27 6.30
N PHE A 12 9.74 -9.50 5.99
CA PHE A 12 9.70 -10.04 4.64
C PHE A 12 8.28 -9.98 4.05
N LEU A 13 7.27 -10.47 4.78
CA LEU A 13 5.88 -10.46 4.32
C LEU A 13 5.35 -9.04 4.12
N HIS A 14 5.68 -8.11 5.02
CA HIS A 14 5.28 -6.70 4.91
C HIS A 14 5.89 -6.04 3.67
N LEU A 15 7.18 -6.24 3.43
CA LEU A 15 7.89 -5.66 2.29
C LEU A 15 7.44 -6.28 0.97
N LEU A 16 7.23 -7.59 0.92
CA LEU A 16 6.67 -8.27 -0.25
C LEU A 16 5.27 -7.73 -0.58
N ALA A 17 4.41 -7.63 0.42
CA ALA A 17 3.06 -7.07 0.28
C ALA A 17 3.09 -5.61 -0.21
N ALA A 18 3.97 -4.80 0.36
CA ALA A 18 4.17 -3.40 -0.05
C ALA A 18 4.67 -3.31 -1.50
N ALA A 19 5.63 -4.14 -1.89
CA ALA A 19 6.16 -4.17 -3.25
C ALA A 19 5.08 -4.53 -4.28
N VAL A 20 4.26 -5.54 -3.99
CA VAL A 20 3.15 -5.93 -4.87
C VAL A 20 2.09 -4.84 -4.94
N TRP A 21 1.74 -4.23 -3.80
CA TRP A 21 0.72 -3.18 -3.75
C TRP A 21 1.15 -1.89 -4.45
N VAL A 22 2.26 -1.29 -4.00
CA VAL A 22 2.76 0.00 -4.52
C VAL A 22 3.29 -0.17 -5.95
N GLY A 23 4.12 -1.18 -6.18
CA GLY A 23 4.65 -1.46 -7.52
C GLY A 23 3.54 -1.80 -8.52
N GLY A 24 2.55 -2.56 -8.09
CA GLY A 24 1.37 -2.89 -8.89
C GLY A 24 0.55 -1.68 -9.31
N GLN A 25 0.33 -0.71 -8.40
CA GLN A 25 -0.33 0.55 -8.72
C GLN A 25 0.44 1.35 -9.79
N ILE A 26 1.77 1.41 -9.69
CA ILE A 26 2.63 2.09 -10.67
C ILE A 26 2.51 1.41 -12.04
N VAL A 27 2.65 0.09 -12.10
CA VAL A 27 2.59 -0.69 -13.34
C VAL A 27 1.21 -0.53 -13.99
N LEU A 28 0.12 -0.77 -13.26
CA LEU A 28 -1.22 -0.63 -13.83
C LEU A 28 -1.50 0.81 -14.25
N GLY A 29 -1.10 1.80 -13.45
CA GLY A 29 -1.21 3.22 -13.77
C GLY A 29 -0.52 3.59 -15.08
N GLY A 30 0.65 3.02 -15.36
CA GLY A 30 1.38 3.19 -16.62
C GLY A 30 0.73 2.48 -17.82
N LEU A 31 0.12 1.31 -17.61
CA LEU A 31 -0.52 0.52 -18.68
C LEU A 31 -1.89 1.07 -19.11
N VAL A 32 -2.66 1.62 -18.17
CA VAL A 32 -4.05 2.04 -18.40
C VAL A 32 -4.23 3.03 -19.56
N PRO A 33 -3.40 4.08 -19.74
CA PRO A 33 -3.54 5.00 -20.88
C PRO A 33 -3.43 4.30 -22.24
N GLN A 34 -2.46 3.38 -22.39
CA GLN A 34 -2.22 2.68 -23.65
C GLN A 34 -3.31 1.64 -23.92
N LEU A 35 -3.72 0.88 -22.90
CA LEU A 35 -4.85 -0.06 -23.02
C LEU A 35 -6.13 0.68 -23.39
N ARG A 36 -6.39 1.84 -22.78
CA ARG A 36 -7.56 2.66 -23.11
C ARG A 36 -7.59 3.12 -24.57
N LYS A 37 -6.42 3.37 -25.17
CA LYS A 37 -6.30 3.81 -26.56
C LYS A 37 -6.38 2.66 -27.56
N SER A 38 -5.73 1.53 -27.25
CA SER A 38 -5.49 0.43 -28.21
C SER A 38 -6.42 -0.76 -28.04
N HIS A 39 -6.82 -1.07 -26.80
CA HIS A 39 -7.60 -2.27 -26.44
C HIS A 39 -8.59 -1.94 -25.30
N PRO A 40 -9.54 -1.01 -25.52
CA PRO A 40 -10.46 -0.55 -24.47
C PRO A 40 -11.29 -1.69 -23.86
N GLU A 41 -11.58 -2.75 -24.63
CA GLU A 41 -12.27 -3.96 -24.20
C GLU A 41 -11.50 -4.76 -23.13
N ALA A 42 -10.17 -4.66 -23.11
CA ALA A 42 -9.32 -5.36 -22.15
C ALA A 42 -9.18 -4.63 -20.80
N LEU A 43 -9.63 -3.38 -20.68
CA LEU A 43 -9.44 -2.58 -19.46
C LEU A 43 -10.07 -3.23 -18.22
N THR A 44 -11.31 -3.69 -18.34
CA THR A 44 -12.06 -4.24 -17.20
C THR A 44 -11.44 -5.56 -16.74
N THR A 45 -11.13 -6.47 -17.66
CA THR A 45 -10.53 -7.77 -17.34
C THR A 45 -9.13 -7.61 -16.77
N THR A 46 -8.33 -6.67 -17.30
CA THR A 46 -7.00 -6.33 -16.75
C THR A 46 -7.11 -5.80 -15.33
N ALA A 47 -8.01 -4.84 -15.08
CA ALA A 47 -8.20 -4.28 -13.74
C ALA A 47 -8.69 -5.34 -12.73
N GLN A 48 -9.60 -6.23 -13.14
CA GLN A 48 -10.06 -7.35 -12.31
C GLN A 48 -8.94 -8.36 -12.03
N GLY A 49 -8.13 -8.69 -13.05
CA GLY A 49 -6.97 -9.56 -12.91
C GLY A 49 -5.96 -9.00 -11.91
N PHE A 50 -5.64 -7.70 -12.04
CA PHE A 50 -4.82 -6.97 -11.08
C PHE A 50 -5.41 -7.03 -9.66
N ALA A 51 -6.71 -6.73 -9.51
CA ALA A 51 -7.37 -6.69 -8.22
C ALA A 51 -7.28 -8.02 -7.45
N ARG A 52 -7.34 -9.17 -8.15
CA ARG A 52 -7.18 -10.50 -7.53
C ARG A 52 -5.81 -10.72 -6.87
N VAL A 53 -4.78 -10.00 -7.30
CA VAL A 53 -3.43 -10.05 -6.72
C VAL A 53 -3.24 -8.93 -5.71
N ALA A 54 -3.68 -7.72 -6.06
CA ALA A 54 -3.48 -6.52 -5.26
C ALA A 54 -4.25 -6.57 -3.93
N TRP A 55 -5.52 -7.03 -3.92
CA TRP A 55 -6.31 -7.06 -2.68
C TRP A 55 -5.74 -8.00 -1.60
N PRO A 56 -5.34 -9.25 -1.93
CA PRO A 56 -4.63 -10.08 -0.95
C PRO A 56 -3.33 -9.46 -0.45
N ALA A 57 -2.55 -8.81 -1.33
CA ALA A 57 -1.33 -8.10 -0.92
C ALA A 57 -1.65 -6.94 0.04
N PHE A 58 -2.71 -6.16 -0.22
CA PHE A 58 -3.15 -5.12 0.69
C PHE A 58 -3.59 -5.67 2.04
N ALA A 59 -4.36 -6.75 2.06
CA ALA A 59 -4.77 -7.40 3.31
C ALA A 59 -3.55 -7.85 4.12
N LEU A 60 -2.57 -8.50 3.47
CA LEU A 60 -1.32 -8.89 4.10
C LEU A 60 -0.53 -7.68 4.62
N LEU A 61 -0.48 -6.59 3.85
CA LEU A 61 0.19 -5.34 4.24
C LEU A 61 -0.43 -4.72 5.49
N VAL A 62 -1.76 -4.70 5.58
CA VAL A 62 -2.50 -4.19 6.75
C VAL A 62 -2.24 -5.07 7.97
N VAL A 63 -2.38 -6.39 7.84
CA VAL A 63 -2.16 -7.35 8.95
C VAL A 63 -0.73 -7.24 9.48
N THR A 64 0.26 -7.26 8.60
CA THR A 64 1.67 -7.14 9.01
C THR A 64 2.01 -5.74 9.50
N GLY A 65 1.33 -4.70 9.04
CA GLY A 65 1.44 -3.34 9.57
C GLY A 65 0.97 -3.23 11.02
N PHE A 66 -0.16 -3.85 11.35
CA PHE A 66 -0.61 -3.99 12.74
C PHE A 66 0.38 -4.80 13.57
N TRP A 67 0.90 -5.91 13.03
CA TRP A 67 1.92 -6.70 13.72
C TRP A 67 3.15 -5.86 14.06
N ASN A 68 3.68 -5.05 13.13
CA ASN A 68 4.79 -4.14 13.42
C ASN A 68 4.48 -3.17 14.57
N ILE A 69 3.26 -2.62 14.63
CA ILE A 69 2.83 -1.71 15.71
C ILE A 69 2.80 -2.43 17.06
N PHE A 70 2.23 -3.63 17.13
CA PHE A 70 2.10 -4.38 18.39
C PHE A 70 3.42 -4.96 18.91
N ASP A 71 4.38 -5.19 18.01
CA ASP A 71 5.71 -5.70 18.37
C ASP A 71 6.69 -4.59 18.78
N THR A 72 6.32 -3.33 18.57
CA THR A 72 7.16 -2.17 18.90
C THR A 72 6.65 -1.49 20.17
N ASP A 73 7.51 -1.28 21.16
CA ASP A 73 7.19 -0.41 22.30
C ASP A 73 7.27 1.07 21.88
N ILE A 74 6.20 1.55 21.23
CA ILE A 74 6.09 2.91 20.71
C ILE A 74 6.22 3.97 21.81
N THR A 75 5.85 3.64 23.05
CA THR A 75 5.89 4.59 24.17
C THR A 75 7.30 4.87 24.67
N ALA A 76 8.23 3.93 24.42
CA ALA A 76 9.65 4.09 24.71
C ALA A 76 10.42 4.83 23.60
N LEU A 77 9.81 5.12 22.45
CA LEU A 77 10.44 5.79 21.33
C LEU A 77 10.17 7.30 21.33
N ASP A 78 11.09 8.05 20.71
CA ASP A 78 11.03 9.51 20.63
C ASP A 78 9.73 10.05 20.03
N THR A 79 9.35 11.26 20.45
CA THR A 79 8.17 11.97 19.91
C THR A 79 8.19 12.07 18.38
N SER A 80 9.37 12.20 17.76
CA SER A 80 9.52 12.22 16.30
C SER A 80 9.08 10.91 15.64
N TYR A 81 9.41 9.76 16.24
CA TYR A 81 8.94 8.44 15.80
C TYR A 81 7.42 8.35 15.91
N GLN A 82 6.88 8.72 17.08
CA GLN A 82 5.44 8.66 17.36
C GLN A 82 4.63 9.53 16.39
N VAL A 83 5.08 10.76 16.14
CA VAL A 83 4.46 11.67 15.17
C VAL A 83 4.53 11.12 13.75
N THR A 84 5.70 10.59 13.35
CA THR A 84 5.88 9.99 12.01
C THR A 84 4.94 8.80 11.82
N LEU A 85 4.84 7.91 12.81
CA LEU A 85 3.92 6.78 12.79
C LEU A 85 2.45 7.24 12.77
N GLY A 86 2.09 8.24 13.57
CA GLY A 86 0.74 8.81 13.59
C GLY A 86 0.30 9.35 12.22
N ILE A 87 1.17 10.14 11.58
CA ILE A 87 0.93 10.63 10.20
C ILE A 87 0.82 9.46 9.23
N LYS A 88 1.70 8.45 9.33
CA LYS A 88 1.65 7.25 8.48
C LYS A 88 0.30 6.54 8.59
N ILE A 89 -0.23 6.36 9.80
CA ILE A 89 -1.53 5.71 10.04
C ILE A 89 -2.68 6.52 9.43
N VAL A 90 -2.67 7.85 9.57
CA VAL A 90 -3.68 8.72 8.94
C VAL A 90 -3.62 8.59 7.42
N LEU A 91 -2.42 8.59 6.83
CA LEU A 91 -2.24 8.39 5.40
C LEU A 91 -2.70 7.00 4.94
N VAL A 92 -2.47 5.95 5.73
CA VAL A 92 -2.99 4.60 5.46
C VAL A 92 -4.51 4.61 5.40
N ALA A 93 -5.18 5.27 6.35
CA ALA A 93 -6.64 5.40 6.34
C ALA A 93 -7.14 6.15 5.10
N ILE A 94 -6.53 7.30 4.76
CA ILE A 94 -6.87 8.08 3.55
C ILE A 94 -6.68 7.23 2.29
N GLY A 95 -5.52 6.56 2.16
CA GLY A 95 -5.20 5.71 1.01
C GLY A 95 -6.15 4.53 0.87
N ALA A 96 -6.54 3.89 1.98
CA ALA A 96 -7.50 2.79 2.00
C ALA A 96 -8.89 3.25 1.53
N ILE A 97 -9.40 4.37 2.09
CA ILE A 97 -10.69 4.95 1.70
C ILE A 97 -10.68 5.34 0.22
N ALA A 98 -9.62 6.01 -0.24
CA ALA A 98 -9.46 6.41 -1.63
C ALA A 98 -9.43 5.20 -2.59
N THR A 99 -8.75 4.12 -2.19
CA THR A 99 -8.66 2.89 -2.99
C THR A 99 -9.99 2.12 -3.03
N LEU A 100 -10.72 2.09 -1.91
CA LEU A 100 -12.08 1.54 -1.87
C LEU A 100 -13.01 2.34 -2.78
N ALA A 101 -12.98 3.68 -2.70
CA ALA A 101 -13.75 4.56 -3.57
C ALA A 101 -13.38 4.37 -5.05
N HIS A 102 -12.09 4.23 -5.36
CA HIS A 102 -11.60 3.92 -6.71
C HIS A 102 -12.17 2.60 -7.24
N SER A 103 -12.21 1.58 -6.39
CA SER A 103 -12.59 0.23 -6.80
C SER A 103 -14.11 0.05 -6.92
N ALA A 104 -14.90 0.69 -6.05
CA ALA A 104 -16.33 0.48 -5.95
C ALA A 104 -17.18 1.52 -6.71
N SER A 105 -16.65 2.73 -6.98
CA SER A 105 -17.48 3.80 -7.55
C SER A 105 -17.79 3.58 -9.04
N PRO A 106 -19.03 3.83 -9.50
CA PRO A 106 -19.35 3.86 -10.93
C PRO A 106 -18.84 5.14 -11.62
N SER A 107 -18.46 6.18 -10.87
CA SER A 107 -18.05 7.48 -11.42
C SER A 107 -16.61 7.48 -11.89
N LYS A 108 -16.38 7.78 -13.18
CA LYS A 108 -15.03 7.90 -13.77
C LYS A 108 -14.14 8.90 -13.01
N ARG A 109 -14.72 10.01 -12.54
CA ARG A 109 -14.00 11.04 -11.77
C ARG A 109 -13.53 10.49 -10.43
N VAL A 110 -14.40 9.79 -9.70
CA VAL A 110 -14.05 9.18 -8.40
C VAL A 110 -12.98 8.11 -8.58
N LYS A 111 -13.07 7.29 -9.64
CA LYS A 111 -11.99 6.35 -9.98
C LYS A 111 -10.66 7.07 -10.19
N ALA A 112 -10.62 8.11 -11.03
CA ALA A 112 -9.37 8.81 -11.31
C ALA A 112 -8.76 9.44 -10.04
N ILE A 113 -9.56 10.18 -9.27
CA ILE A 113 -9.11 10.84 -8.04
C ILE A 113 -8.70 9.81 -6.98
N GLY A 114 -9.53 8.80 -6.73
CA GLY A 114 -9.23 7.76 -5.74
C GLY A 114 -7.98 6.96 -6.07
N GLY A 115 -7.74 6.68 -7.36
CA GLY A 115 -6.52 6.01 -7.81
C GLY A 115 -5.27 6.88 -7.62
N ALA A 116 -5.35 8.17 -7.93
CA ALA A 116 -4.25 9.11 -7.73
C ALA A 116 -3.91 9.31 -6.24
N ILE A 117 -4.92 9.54 -5.40
CA ILE A 117 -4.74 9.66 -3.95
C ILE A 117 -4.19 8.35 -3.38
N GLY A 118 -4.73 7.20 -3.79
CA GLY A 118 -4.26 5.88 -3.36
C GLY A 118 -2.77 5.67 -3.64
N LEU A 119 -2.31 5.99 -4.85
CA LEU A 119 -0.90 5.87 -5.23
C LEU A 119 -0.01 6.86 -4.47
N LEU A 120 -0.37 8.14 -4.44
CA LEU A 120 0.42 9.17 -3.76
C LEU A 120 0.56 8.89 -2.27
N SER A 121 -0.54 8.55 -1.59
CA SER A 121 -0.50 8.13 -0.19
C SER A 121 0.38 6.90 -0.01
N SER A 122 0.29 5.90 -0.88
CA SER A 122 1.09 4.67 -0.80
C SER A 122 2.60 4.95 -0.92
N LEU A 123 3.02 5.86 -1.81
CA LEU A 123 4.42 6.27 -1.95
C LEU A 123 4.94 6.96 -0.68
N VAL A 124 4.16 7.87 -0.10
CA VAL A 124 4.54 8.57 1.15
C VAL A 124 4.59 7.60 2.33
N ILE A 125 3.61 6.70 2.46
CA ILE A 125 3.58 5.66 3.50
C ILE A 125 4.80 4.75 3.40
N PHE A 126 5.19 4.38 2.18
CA PHE A 126 6.38 3.56 1.95
C PHE A 126 7.65 4.27 2.41
N TYR A 127 7.83 5.54 2.04
CA TYR A 127 8.95 6.36 2.51
C TYR A 127 8.95 6.52 4.04
N PHE A 128 7.78 6.74 4.65
CA PHE A 128 7.65 6.81 6.11
C PHE A 128 8.04 5.48 6.78
N GLY A 129 7.80 4.34 6.12
CA GLY A 129 8.32 3.05 6.56
C GLY A 129 9.84 3.00 6.64
N ILE A 130 10.54 3.60 5.68
CA ILE A 130 12.01 3.71 5.71
C ILE A 130 12.46 4.61 6.86
N LEU A 131 11.83 5.78 7.04
CA LEU A 131 12.15 6.69 8.14
C LEU A 131 12.00 6.02 9.51
N LEU A 132 10.87 5.33 9.73
CA LEU A 132 10.62 4.59 10.96
C LEU A 132 11.65 3.48 11.15
N SER A 133 11.97 2.71 10.11
CA SER A 133 12.98 1.63 10.19
C SER A 133 14.39 2.13 10.48
N SER A 134 14.73 3.38 10.12
CA SER A 134 16.04 3.97 10.40
C SER A 134 16.16 4.59 11.80
N ALA A 135 15.05 4.66 12.54
CA ALA A 135 14.95 5.32 13.83
C ALA A 135 14.91 4.34 15.02
N VAL A 136 15.03 3.03 14.76
CA VAL A 136 15.03 1.95 15.75
C VAL A 136 16.25 1.06 15.55
#